data_AF-A0A2D8JY68-F1
#
_entry.id   AF-A0A2D8JY68-F1
#
_cell.length_a   1.000
_cell.length_b   1.000
_cell.length_c   1.000
_cell.angle_alpha   90.00
_cell.angle_beta   90.00
_cell.angle_gamma   90.00
#
_symmetry.space_group_name_H-M   'P 1'
#
loop_
_entity.id
_entity.type
_entity.pdbx_description
1 polymer ?
#
loop_
_entity_poly.entity_id
_entity_poly.type
_entity_poly.pdbx_seq_one_letter_code
_entity_poly.pdbx_strand_id
1 'polypeptide(L)'
;MRNAGFAEMIDFSRPGSATYVDADGLIRIAGADVPRFDHTNGRRQLLLEGPATGLCGAETNPRLWLNIGTTVSNVVTPFGALDKAVSVQSGGETWHRRSILAEGNFDVGDRFTMQWIVKFGSSNSMRFSVRNQDLAVESYVNINSSGSSFVGLDQAGPLSAIKVEELSDGVLRVFVTVTLSGAATSVQLGAGPNSSTVGANMILYAGQFEVGEFSSSLIYNDASGSVTRPADKAQLTEPVAALLRRDEVSLLVQGQGFQGEGGRIVGDGSSRRIVGFGTSETAIYAGNANAVTIGEAARPLPAFGIAVANSIPDSAKRGSFNSEAVVSNAFRLDSGFEEVFLGRDGAGRFAPGWFDRIVIWPFRMADEDLQAKAVPHA
;
A
#
# COMPACT_ATOMS: atom_id res chain seq x y z
N MET A 1 13.82 -30.13 15.98
CA MET A 1 12.57 -29.57 15.42
C MET A 1 12.89 -29.01 14.05
N ARG A 2 12.09 -29.33 13.02
CA ARG A 2 12.21 -28.67 11.71
C ARG A 2 11.41 -27.36 11.73
N ASN A 3 11.88 -26.37 10.98
CA ASN A 3 11.09 -25.15 10.74
C ASN A 3 9.91 -25.51 9.82
N ALA A 4 8.72 -25.06 10.19
CA ALA A 4 7.55 -25.18 9.32
C ALA A 4 7.69 -24.23 8.12
N GLY A 5 7.26 -24.69 6.94
CA GLY A 5 7.20 -23.88 5.74
C GLY A 5 6.04 -22.89 5.77
N PHE A 6 6.05 -21.87 4.90
CA PHE A 6 4.98 -20.87 4.81
C PHE A 6 3.60 -21.51 4.61
N ALA A 7 3.48 -22.46 3.67
CA ALA A 7 2.22 -23.14 3.37
C ALA A 7 1.73 -24.09 4.50
N GLU A 8 2.60 -24.44 5.46
CA GLU A 8 2.17 -25.18 6.65
C GLU A 8 1.57 -24.24 7.71
N MET A 9 1.90 -22.94 7.64
CA MET A 9 1.46 -21.92 8.60
C MET A 9 0.32 -21.04 8.08
N ILE A 10 0.31 -20.77 6.77
CA ILE A 10 -0.60 -19.83 6.10
C ILE A 10 -1.23 -20.50 4.88
N ASP A 11 -2.55 -20.51 4.85
CA ASP A 11 -3.34 -20.74 3.63
C ASP A 11 -3.45 -19.40 2.87
N PHE A 12 -2.82 -19.34 1.70
CA PHE A 12 -2.81 -18.16 0.86
C PHE A 12 -3.60 -18.38 -0.43
N SER A 13 -4.44 -17.43 -0.80
CA SER A 13 -5.06 -17.37 -2.13
C SER A 13 -5.15 -15.96 -2.65
N ARG A 14 -4.95 -15.81 -3.97
CA ARG A 14 -5.21 -14.58 -4.73
C ARG A 14 -5.39 -14.97 -6.19
N PRO A 15 -6.57 -14.73 -6.79
CA PRO A 15 -6.72 -14.93 -8.23
C PRO A 15 -5.90 -13.89 -9.00
N GLY A 16 -5.32 -14.30 -10.12
CA GLY A 16 -4.58 -13.41 -11.02
C GLY A 16 -3.22 -12.94 -10.49
N SER A 17 -2.63 -12.00 -11.21
CA SER A 17 -1.28 -11.49 -10.95
C SER A 17 -1.28 -10.21 -10.13
N ALA A 18 -0.21 -10.00 -9.36
CA ALA A 18 0.05 -8.76 -8.63
C ALA A 18 1.55 -8.45 -8.61
N THR A 19 1.91 -7.16 -8.50
CA THR A 19 3.33 -6.78 -8.46
C THR A 19 3.87 -6.66 -7.04
N TYR A 20 5.19 -6.74 -6.89
CA TYR A 20 5.93 -6.43 -5.67
C TYR A 20 7.35 -5.99 -6.02
N VAL A 21 8.06 -5.41 -5.07
CA VAL A 21 9.49 -5.07 -5.16
C VAL A 21 10.31 -6.21 -4.56
N ASP A 22 11.23 -6.77 -5.33
CA ASP A 22 12.15 -7.81 -4.84
C ASP A 22 13.40 -7.25 -4.15
N ALA A 23 14.28 -8.15 -3.71
CA ALA A 23 15.51 -7.79 -3.00
C ALA A 23 16.48 -6.91 -3.83
N ASP A 24 16.35 -6.91 -5.16
CA ASP A 24 17.17 -6.10 -6.08
C ASP A 24 16.53 -4.72 -6.35
N GLY A 25 15.40 -4.42 -5.69
CA GLY A 25 14.62 -3.21 -5.93
C GLY A 25 13.79 -3.26 -7.22
N LEU A 26 13.74 -4.41 -7.91
CA LEU A 26 13.05 -4.53 -9.20
C LEU A 26 11.58 -4.90 -9.01
N ILE A 27 10.73 -4.38 -9.89
CA ILE A 27 9.32 -4.80 -9.94
C ILE A 27 9.22 -6.22 -10.47
N ARG A 28 8.56 -7.10 -9.72
CA ARG A 28 8.26 -8.48 -10.12
C ARG A 28 6.75 -8.70 -10.18
N ILE A 29 6.35 -9.76 -10.88
CA ILE A 29 4.97 -10.22 -10.93
C ILE A 29 4.88 -11.54 -10.15
N ALA A 30 4.03 -11.56 -9.13
CA ALA A 30 3.58 -12.79 -8.50
C ALA A 30 2.37 -13.32 -9.27
N GLY A 31 2.39 -14.61 -9.61
CA GLY A 31 1.25 -15.29 -10.25
C GLY A 31 0.05 -15.46 -9.30
N ALA A 32 -0.96 -16.17 -9.79
CA ALA A 32 -2.10 -16.58 -8.97
C ALA A 32 -1.63 -17.45 -7.80
N ASP A 33 -2.21 -17.23 -6.62
CA ASP A 33 -1.94 -17.97 -5.37
C ASP A 33 -0.47 -17.96 -4.93
N VAL A 34 0.33 -17.00 -5.42
CA VAL A 34 1.71 -16.78 -4.99
C VAL A 34 1.77 -15.62 -3.98
N PRO A 35 2.19 -15.86 -2.73
CA PRO A 35 2.36 -14.79 -1.74
C PRO A 35 3.47 -13.81 -2.18
N ARG A 36 3.29 -12.53 -1.86
CA ARG A 36 4.24 -11.46 -2.22
C ARG A 36 5.15 -11.17 -1.03
N PHE A 37 6.46 -11.34 -1.26
CA PHE A 37 7.48 -10.99 -0.30
C PHE A 37 8.23 -9.74 -0.78
N ASP A 38 7.75 -8.59 -0.30
CA ASP A 38 8.15 -7.27 -0.77
C ASP A 38 9.35 -6.74 0.03
N HIS A 39 10.21 -5.96 -0.63
CA HIS A 39 11.43 -5.37 -0.07
C HIS A 39 11.46 -3.84 -0.16
N THR A 40 10.32 -3.18 -0.46
CA THR A 40 10.25 -1.70 -0.55
C THR A 40 10.77 -1.01 0.72
N ASN A 41 10.67 -1.69 1.86
CA ASN A 41 11.09 -1.18 3.16
C ASN A 41 12.50 -1.66 3.59
N GLY A 42 13.31 -2.12 2.65
CA GLY A 42 14.70 -2.56 2.90
C GLY A 42 14.85 -3.95 3.49
N ARG A 43 13.76 -4.69 3.70
CA ARG A 43 13.76 -6.07 4.21
C ARG A 43 12.59 -6.88 3.66
N ARG A 44 12.72 -8.21 3.70
CA ARG A 44 11.71 -9.15 3.21
C ARG A 44 10.48 -9.18 4.12
N GLN A 45 9.34 -8.69 3.62
CA GLN A 45 8.08 -8.66 4.37
C GLN A 45 6.95 -9.32 3.58
N LEU A 46 6.00 -9.97 4.27
CA LEU A 46 4.78 -10.44 3.62
C LEU A 46 3.87 -9.25 3.37
N LEU A 47 3.66 -8.91 2.09
CA LEU A 47 2.76 -7.85 1.66
C LEU A 47 1.36 -8.42 1.44
N LEU A 48 0.36 -7.85 2.12
CA LEU A 48 -1.05 -8.15 1.93
C LEU A 48 -1.81 -6.87 1.61
N GLU A 49 -2.61 -6.90 0.56
CA GLU A 49 -3.40 -5.74 0.12
C GLU A 49 -4.86 -6.12 -0.16
N GLY A 50 -5.75 -5.14 0.00
CA GLY A 50 -7.12 -5.23 -0.50
C GLY A 50 -7.19 -5.16 -2.03
N PRO A 51 -8.42 -5.26 -2.59
CA PRO A 51 -8.60 -5.07 -4.02
C PRO A 51 -8.31 -3.61 -4.39
N ALA A 52 -7.76 -3.38 -5.57
CA ALA A 52 -7.56 -2.03 -6.10
C ALA A 52 -7.81 -2.02 -7.61
N THR A 53 -8.34 -0.92 -8.12
CA THR A 53 -8.68 -0.76 -9.54
C THR A 53 -7.91 0.40 -10.13
N GLY A 54 -7.11 0.09 -11.15
CA GLY A 54 -6.43 1.08 -11.97
C GLY A 54 -7.42 1.70 -12.94
N LEU A 55 -7.50 3.03 -12.95
CA LEU A 55 -8.53 3.77 -13.68
C LEU A 55 -8.08 4.24 -15.07
N CYS A 56 -6.78 4.30 -15.33
CA CYS A 56 -6.25 4.84 -16.59
C CYS A 56 -6.21 3.78 -17.70
N GLY A 57 -6.00 2.52 -17.33
CA GLY A 57 -5.51 1.52 -18.26
C GLY A 57 -4.06 1.76 -18.65
N ALA A 58 -3.42 0.73 -19.20
CA ALA A 58 -2.03 0.78 -19.65
C ALA A 58 -1.06 1.31 -18.57
N GLU A 59 -1.33 0.98 -17.30
CA GLU A 59 -0.54 1.42 -16.15
C GLU A 59 0.94 1.06 -16.31
N THR A 60 1.23 -0.09 -16.92
CA THR A 60 2.61 -0.57 -17.17
C THR A 60 3.04 -0.43 -18.63
N ASN A 61 2.27 0.28 -19.45
CA ASN A 61 2.54 0.45 -20.88
C ASN A 61 2.44 1.92 -21.33
N PRO A 62 3.42 2.76 -20.96
CA PRO A 62 3.42 4.18 -21.32
C PRO A 62 3.58 4.43 -22.83
N ARG A 63 3.75 3.40 -23.68
CA ARG A 63 3.70 3.51 -25.14
C ARG A 63 2.27 3.79 -25.64
N LEU A 64 1.25 3.39 -24.89
CA LEU A 64 -0.16 3.61 -25.23
C LEU A 64 -0.68 4.99 -24.82
N TRP A 65 0.09 5.75 -24.04
CA TRP A 65 -0.31 7.08 -23.60
C TRP A 65 -0.36 8.07 -24.77
N LEU A 66 -1.08 9.18 -24.60
CA LEU A 66 -1.09 10.29 -25.55
C LEU A 66 0.24 11.04 -25.51
N ASN A 67 0.62 11.62 -26.65
CA ASN A 67 1.80 12.46 -26.79
C ASN A 67 1.38 13.94 -26.82
N ILE A 68 1.91 14.76 -25.92
CA ILE A 68 1.65 16.20 -25.88
C ILE A 68 2.98 16.95 -25.94
N GLY A 69 3.33 17.40 -27.14
CA GLY A 69 4.52 18.22 -27.40
C GLY A 69 5.87 17.54 -27.11
N THR A 70 5.90 16.20 -26.98
CA THR A 70 7.14 15.45 -26.76
C THR A 70 7.58 14.69 -28.01
N THR A 71 8.88 14.40 -28.07
CA THR A 71 9.38 13.30 -28.90
C THR A 71 9.54 12.08 -28.01
N VAL A 72 9.08 10.92 -28.46
CA VAL A 72 9.03 9.69 -27.67
C VAL A 72 9.83 8.61 -28.37
N SER A 73 10.69 7.93 -27.61
CA SER A 73 11.42 6.74 -28.09
C SER A 73 11.27 5.60 -27.09
N ASN A 74 11.30 4.37 -27.61
CA ASN A 74 11.23 3.18 -26.75
C ASN A 74 12.55 3.00 -26.01
N VAL A 75 12.46 2.67 -24.72
CA VAL A 75 13.61 2.23 -23.93
C VAL A 75 13.66 0.71 -23.96
N VAL A 76 14.84 0.17 -24.27
CA VAL A 76 15.04 -1.27 -24.50
C VAL A 76 15.40 -1.99 -23.20
N THR A 77 15.97 -1.27 -22.22
CA THR A 77 16.33 -1.83 -20.92
C THR A 77 15.11 -1.87 -19.99
N PRO A 78 14.61 -3.05 -19.62
CA PRO A 78 13.47 -3.17 -18.72
C PRO A 78 13.86 -2.82 -17.28
N PHE A 79 12.88 -2.45 -16.47
CA PHE A 79 13.01 -2.36 -15.02
C PHE A 79 12.18 -3.47 -14.37
N GLY A 80 12.81 -4.64 -14.16
CA GLY A 80 12.10 -5.85 -13.75
C GLY A 80 11.04 -6.24 -14.77
N ALA A 81 9.78 -6.30 -14.35
CA ALA A 81 8.63 -6.60 -15.18
C ALA A 81 8.17 -5.45 -16.10
N LEU A 82 8.76 -4.24 -15.96
CA LEU A 82 8.39 -3.08 -16.77
C LEU A 82 9.25 -2.99 -18.02
N ASP A 83 8.78 -3.57 -19.13
CA ASP A 83 9.50 -3.68 -20.41
C ASP A 83 8.97 -2.73 -21.51
N LYS A 84 7.95 -1.94 -21.21
CA LYS A 84 7.32 -0.98 -22.14
C LYS A 84 7.73 0.47 -21.90
N ALA A 85 8.84 0.70 -21.20
CA ALA A 85 9.31 2.03 -20.89
C ALA A 85 9.58 2.89 -22.13
N VAL A 86 9.45 4.20 -21.95
CA VAL A 86 9.68 5.23 -22.99
C VAL A 86 10.56 6.36 -22.47
N SER A 87 11.41 6.89 -23.33
CA SER A 87 12.08 8.18 -23.11
C SER A 87 11.17 9.29 -23.62
N VAL A 88 10.84 10.23 -22.74
CA VAL A 88 9.95 11.37 -23.00
C VAL A 88 10.81 12.63 -23.11
N GLN A 89 10.97 13.16 -24.33
CA GLN A 89 11.83 14.30 -24.61
C GLN A 89 11.02 15.58 -24.81
N SER A 90 11.42 16.67 -24.15
CA SER A 90 10.76 17.97 -24.30
C SER A 90 10.92 18.49 -25.74
N GLY A 91 9.84 19.02 -26.31
CA GLY A 91 9.85 19.83 -27.51
C GLY A 91 10.24 21.31 -27.30
N GLY A 92 10.71 21.70 -26.11
CA GLY A 92 11.16 23.08 -25.83
C GLY A 92 10.32 23.88 -24.82
N GLU A 93 9.34 23.26 -24.15
CA GLU A 93 8.50 23.89 -23.12
C GLU A 93 8.57 23.11 -21.81
N THR A 94 8.33 23.81 -20.70
CA THR A 94 8.40 23.21 -19.35
C THR A 94 7.28 22.22 -19.02
N TRP A 95 6.31 22.04 -19.94
CA TRP A 95 5.19 21.12 -19.72
C TRP A 95 4.80 20.26 -20.93
N HIS A 96 5.79 19.65 -21.56
CA HIS A 96 5.58 18.57 -22.52
C HIS A 96 5.55 17.22 -21.82
N ARG A 97 4.63 16.33 -22.21
CA ARG A 97 4.37 15.10 -21.44
C ARG A 97 3.82 13.93 -22.26
N ARG A 98 3.88 12.76 -21.64
CA ARG A 98 2.95 11.66 -21.90
C ARG A 98 1.75 11.82 -20.98
N SER A 99 0.56 11.49 -21.47
CA SER A 99 -0.64 11.55 -20.63
C SER A 99 -1.65 10.45 -20.94
N ILE A 100 -2.45 10.09 -19.96
CA ILE A 100 -3.53 9.11 -20.13
C ILE A 100 -4.78 9.58 -19.39
N LEU A 101 -5.95 9.22 -19.92
CA LEU A 101 -7.25 9.58 -19.35
C LEU A 101 -7.76 8.44 -18.48
N ALA A 102 -8.29 8.79 -17.31
CA ALA A 102 -9.23 7.98 -16.55
C ALA A 102 -10.63 8.54 -16.83
N GLU A 103 -11.49 7.73 -17.45
CA GLU A 103 -12.89 8.08 -17.70
C GLU A 103 -13.77 7.57 -16.57
N GLY A 104 -14.76 8.36 -16.16
CA GLY A 104 -15.67 8.01 -15.08
C GLY A 104 -16.37 9.23 -14.50
N ASN A 105 -17.42 9.00 -13.71
CA ASN A 105 -18.05 10.09 -12.96
C ASN A 105 -17.33 10.22 -11.62
N PHE A 106 -16.60 11.32 -11.44
CA PHE A 106 -15.87 11.65 -10.23
C PHE A 106 -16.53 12.85 -9.57
N ASP A 107 -16.74 12.77 -8.26
CA ASP A 107 -17.39 13.80 -7.47
C ASP A 107 -16.36 14.75 -6.83
N VAL A 108 -16.83 15.93 -6.42
CA VAL A 108 -16.02 16.85 -5.62
C VAL A 108 -15.65 16.20 -4.29
N GLY A 109 -14.39 16.33 -3.88
CA GLY A 109 -13.88 15.70 -2.66
C GLY A 109 -13.42 14.26 -2.82
N ASP A 110 -13.63 13.62 -3.99
CA ASP A 110 -13.05 12.31 -4.26
C ASP A 110 -11.53 12.37 -4.15
N ARG A 111 -10.95 11.36 -3.50
CA ARG A 111 -9.51 11.25 -3.28
C ARG A 111 -8.95 10.14 -4.16
N PHE A 112 -7.88 10.48 -4.88
CA PHE A 112 -7.17 9.56 -5.75
C PHE A 112 -5.71 9.53 -5.40
N THR A 113 -5.13 8.33 -5.42
CA THR A 113 -3.70 8.16 -5.27
C THR A 113 -3.08 7.80 -6.61
N MET A 114 -2.04 8.55 -6.94
CA MET A 114 -1.25 8.41 -8.14
C MET A 114 0.11 7.85 -7.80
N GLN A 115 0.62 7.02 -8.71
CA GLN A 115 2.03 6.70 -8.70
C GLN A 115 2.65 6.74 -10.10
N TRP A 116 3.93 7.07 -10.16
CA TRP A 116 4.74 6.96 -11.38
C TRP A 116 6.05 6.24 -11.06
N ILE A 117 6.50 5.39 -11.99
CA ILE A 117 7.82 4.78 -11.97
C ILE A 117 8.66 5.41 -13.07
N VAL A 118 9.75 6.08 -12.69
CA VAL A 118 10.48 7.00 -13.57
C VAL A 118 11.97 6.99 -13.30
N LYS A 119 12.77 7.47 -14.24
CA LYS A 119 14.19 7.75 -14.05
C LYS A 119 14.52 9.08 -14.69
N PHE A 120 15.36 9.87 -14.03
CA PHE A 120 15.89 11.09 -14.65
C PHE A 120 16.68 10.74 -15.92
N GLY A 121 16.45 11.50 -16.98
CA GLY A 121 17.29 11.49 -18.16
C GLY A 121 18.27 12.65 -18.11
N SER A 122 18.36 13.41 -19.19
CA SER A 122 19.12 14.67 -19.27
C SER A 122 18.39 15.86 -18.65
N SER A 123 17.09 15.75 -18.34
CA SER A 123 16.37 16.79 -17.61
C SER A 123 16.70 16.74 -16.11
N ASN A 124 17.04 17.87 -15.51
CA ASN A 124 17.25 18.00 -14.06
C ASN A 124 15.93 18.07 -13.26
N SER A 125 14.79 18.12 -13.94
CA SER A 125 13.47 18.14 -13.31
C SER A 125 12.42 17.40 -14.13
N MET A 126 11.48 16.78 -13.44
CA MET A 126 10.30 16.10 -13.98
C MET A 126 9.04 16.71 -13.35
N ARG A 127 7.95 16.75 -14.10
CA ARG A 127 6.63 17.18 -13.61
C ARG A 127 5.63 16.03 -13.72
N PHE A 128 4.81 15.91 -12.70
CA PHE A 128 3.73 14.93 -12.57
C PHE A 128 2.44 15.68 -12.27
N SER A 129 1.39 15.43 -13.06
CA SER A 129 0.15 16.16 -12.92
C SER A 129 -1.09 15.29 -12.93
N VAL A 130 -2.13 15.91 -12.39
CA VAL A 130 -3.52 15.51 -12.54
C VAL A 130 -4.32 16.69 -13.05
N ARG A 131 -5.12 16.47 -14.09
CA ARG A 131 -5.95 17.51 -14.70
C ARG A 131 -7.41 17.09 -14.70
N ASN A 132 -8.26 17.91 -14.09
CA ASN A 132 -9.70 17.83 -14.26
C ASN A 132 -10.02 18.36 -15.67
N GLN A 133 -10.55 17.50 -16.56
CA GLN A 133 -10.78 17.87 -17.96
C GLN A 133 -11.96 18.83 -18.12
N ASP A 134 -13.02 18.66 -17.33
CA ASP A 134 -14.25 19.46 -17.44
C ASP A 134 -14.02 20.90 -17.01
N LEU A 135 -13.26 21.10 -15.94
CA LEU A 135 -12.87 22.42 -15.45
C LEU A 135 -11.61 22.99 -16.13
N ALA A 136 -10.91 22.18 -16.92
CA ALA A 136 -9.67 22.54 -17.60
C ALA A 136 -8.53 23.05 -16.68
N VAL A 137 -8.54 22.62 -15.41
CA VAL A 137 -7.56 22.99 -14.37
C VAL A 137 -6.64 21.82 -14.02
N GLU A 138 -5.44 22.12 -13.55
CA GLU A 138 -4.39 21.13 -13.25
C GLU A 138 -3.81 21.34 -11.86
N SER A 139 -3.48 20.22 -11.21
CA SER A 139 -2.62 20.16 -10.03
C SER A 139 -1.34 19.40 -10.38
N TYR A 140 -0.17 19.86 -9.92
CA TYR A 140 1.08 19.17 -10.22
C TYR A 140 2.16 19.27 -9.13
N VAL A 141 3.06 18.30 -9.16
CA VAL A 141 4.31 18.29 -8.41
C VAL A 141 5.49 18.23 -9.38
N ASN A 142 6.55 18.97 -9.07
CA ASN A 142 7.84 18.84 -9.73
C ASN A 142 8.81 18.11 -8.81
N ILE A 143 9.65 17.24 -9.36
CA ILE A 143 10.77 16.63 -8.66
C ILE A 143 12.04 17.02 -9.41
N ASN A 144 13.10 17.35 -8.67
CA ASN A 144 14.42 17.63 -9.25
C ASN A 144 15.41 16.49 -8.97
N SER A 145 16.53 16.49 -9.69
CA SER A 145 17.56 15.45 -9.55
C SER A 145 18.24 15.41 -8.18
N SER A 146 18.08 16.45 -7.35
CA SER A 146 18.52 16.44 -5.94
C SER A 146 17.48 15.82 -4.99
N GLY A 147 16.40 15.23 -5.51
CA GLY A 147 15.35 14.59 -4.72
C GLY A 147 14.36 15.56 -4.05
N SER A 148 14.47 16.86 -4.33
CA SER A 148 13.54 17.86 -3.79
C SER A 148 12.24 17.86 -4.59
N SER A 149 11.11 17.80 -3.87
CA SER A 149 9.76 17.95 -4.43
C SER A 149 9.24 19.38 -4.24
N PHE A 150 8.63 19.95 -5.28
CA PHE A 150 7.95 21.24 -5.24
C PHE A 150 6.49 21.05 -5.66
N VAL A 151 5.56 21.52 -4.85
CA VAL A 151 4.15 21.62 -5.25
C VAL A 151 3.97 22.89 -6.06
N GLY A 152 3.40 22.74 -7.26
CA GLY A 152 3.05 23.86 -8.11
C GLY A 152 1.62 24.31 -7.89
N LEU A 153 0.84 24.37 -8.99
CA LEU A 153 -0.59 24.65 -8.92
C LEU A 153 -1.33 23.45 -8.29
N ASP A 154 -2.44 23.74 -7.62
CA ASP A 154 -3.35 22.77 -6.99
C ASP A 154 -4.81 22.98 -7.42
N GLN A 155 -5.02 23.51 -8.63
CA GLN A 155 -6.34 23.95 -9.08
C GLN A 155 -7.32 22.80 -9.36
N ALA A 156 -6.82 21.63 -9.77
CA ALA A 156 -7.65 20.41 -9.87
C ALA A 156 -7.98 19.79 -8.51
N GLY A 157 -7.37 20.30 -7.43
CA GLY A 157 -7.47 19.74 -6.10
C GLY A 157 -6.17 19.87 -5.30
N PRO A 158 -6.24 20.02 -3.96
CA PRO A 158 -5.05 19.99 -3.12
C PRO A 158 -4.31 18.66 -3.25
N LEU A 159 -2.97 18.74 -3.28
CA LEU A 159 -2.07 17.60 -3.29
C LEU A 159 -1.61 17.28 -1.86
N SER A 160 -1.54 15.99 -1.54
CA SER A 160 -1.12 15.47 -0.23
C SER A 160 -0.35 14.15 -0.39
N ALA A 161 0.19 13.61 0.71
CA ALA A 161 0.91 12.33 0.74
C ALA A 161 2.01 12.21 -0.34
N ILE A 162 2.70 13.32 -0.61
CA ILE A 162 3.77 13.36 -1.62
C ILE A 162 4.97 12.59 -1.08
N LYS A 163 5.33 11.50 -1.77
CA LYS A 163 6.46 10.65 -1.40
C LYS A 163 7.29 10.33 -2.64
N VAL A 164 8.61 10.37 -2.49
CA VAL A 164 9.56 9.94 -3.52
C VAL A 164 10.44 8.88 -2.87
N GLU A 165 10.49 7.69 -3.45
CA GLU A 165 11.35 6.61 -3.01
C GLU A 165 12.21 6.13 -4.18
N GLU A 166 13.49 5.89 -3.91
CA GLU A 166 14.36 5.21 -4.85
C GLU A 166 14.11 3.70 -4.75
N LEU A 167 13.95 3.05 -5.91
CA LEU A 167 13.84 1.60 -6.00
C LEU A 167 15.22 0.99 -6.21
N SER A 168 15.77 1.10 -7.42
CA SER A 168 17.16 0.74 -7.73
C SER A 168 17.65 1.43 -9.01
N ASP A 169 18.97 1.58 -9.15
CA ASP A 169 19.62 2.19 -10.32
C ASP A 169 19.03 3.59 -10.66
N GLY A 170 18.76 4.42 -9.66
CA GLY A 170 18.18 5.76 -9.84
C GLY A 170 16.75 5.77 -10.41
N VAL A 171 16.08 4.62 -10.49
CA VAL A 171 14.64 4.56 -10.76
C VAL A 171 13.89 4.93 -9.50
N LEU A 172 13.00 5.90 -9.63
CA LEU A 172 12.20 6.46 -8.57
C LEU A 172 10.75 6.00 -8.71
N ARG A 173 10.11 5.77 -7.56
CA ARG A 173 8.65 5.74 -7.45
C ARG A 173 8.18 7.02 -6.78
N VAL A 174 7.23 7.68 -7.44
CA VAL A 174 6.65 8.96 -7.00
C VAL A 174 5.20 8.71 -6.65
N PHE A 175 4.78 9.09 -5.45
CA PHE A 175 3.39 9.03 -5.00
C PHE A 175 2.83 10.43 -4.75
N VAL A 176 1.57 10.62 -5.11
CA VAL A 176 0.82 11.84 -4.82
C VAL A 176 -0.65 11.48 -4.64
N THR A 177 -1.30 12.02 -3.61
CA THR A 177 -2.75 11.96 -3.47
C THR A 177 -3.36 13.30 -3.82
N VAL A 178 -4.40 13.31 -4.65
CA VAL A 178 -5.20 14.51 -4.96
C VAL A 178 -6.60 14.36 -4.38
N THR A 179 -7.14 15.43 -3.83
CA THR A 179 -8.57 15.54 -3.50
C THR A 179 -9.22 16.45 -4.54
N LEU A 180 -10.14 15.96 -5.39
CA LEU A 180 -10.68 16.77 -6.48
C LEU A 180 -11.42 18.01 -5.97
N SER A 181 -11.11 19.18 -6.53
CA SER A 181 -11.75 20.47 -6.21
C SER A 181 -13.11 20.66 -6.88
N GLY A 182 -13.46 19.82 -7.86
CA GLY A 182 -14.74 19.82 -8.54
C GLY A 182 -14.97 18.50 -9.28
N ALA A 183 -16.25 18.23 -9.58
CA ALA A 183 -16.66 17.03 -10.31
C ALA A 183 -16.01 16.96 -11.71
N ALA A 184 -15.84 15.75 -12.22
CA ALA A 184 -15.28 15.50 -13.53
C ALA A 184 -15.86 14.21 -14.15
N THR A 185 -16.05 14.22 -15.47
CA THR A 185 -16.32 13.02 -16.28
C THR A 185 -15.04 12.35 -16.78
N SER A 186 -13.91 13.04 -16.66
CA SER A 186 -12.59 12.48 -16.91
C SER A 186 -11.49 13.24 -16.18
N VAL A 187 -10.48 12.49 -15.75
CA VAL A 187 -9.26 13.01 -15.14
C VAL A 187 -8.07 12.54 -15.97
N GLN A 188 -7.10 13.43 -16.22
CA GLN A 188 -5.90 13.09 -16.96
C GLN A 188 -4.69 13.02 -16.04
N LEU A 189 -3.96 11.92 -16.14
CA LEU A 189 -2.63 11.75 -15.55
C LEU A 189 -1.57 12.22 -16.54
N GLY A 190 -0.58 12.99 -16.08
CA GLY A 190 0.51 13.50 -16.92
C GLY A 190 1.89 13.28 -16.31
N ALA A 191 2.87 12.89 -17.13
CA ALA A 191 4.28 12.83 -16.73
C ALA A 191 5.20 13.29 -17.86
N GLY A 192 6.14 14.18 -17.54
CA GLY A 192 7.06 14.71 -18.54
C GLY A 192 8.24 15.50 -17.97
N PRO A 193 9.27 15.78 -18.80
CA PRO A 193 10.39 16.62 -18.38
C PRO A 193 9.92 18.05 -18.11
N ASN A 194 10.31 18.60 -16.97
CA ASN A 194 10.08 20.00 -16.63
C ASN A 194 11.25 20.85 -17.14
N SER A 195 11.39 20.94 -18.47
CA SER A 195 12.52 21.61 -19.13
C SER A 195 12.12 22.27 -20.44
N SER A 196 12.48 23.54 -20.62
CA SER A 196 12.36 24.27 -21.89
C SER A 196 13.47 23.96 -22.90
N THR A 197 14.39 23.03 -22.57
CA THR A 197 15.44 22.63 -23.50
C THR A 197 14.93 21.49 -24.40
N VAL A 198 14.93 21.73 -25.72
CA VAL A 198 14.57 20.69 -26.70
C VAL A 198 15.48 19.47 -26.52
N GLY A 199 14.88 18.29 -26.46
CA GLY A 199 15.60 17.02 -26.29
C GLY A 199 15.94 16.66 -24.84
N ALA A 200 15.77 17.57 -23.87
CA ALA A 200 15.87 17.23 -22.45
C ALA A 200 14.80 16.19 -22.09
N ASN A 201 15.18 15.11 -21.39
CA ASN A 201 14.29 13.96 -21.23
C ASN A 201 14.21 13.37 -19.83
N MET A 202 13.22 12.49 -19.68
CA MET A 202 13.05 11.55 -18.58
C MET A 202 12.67 10.18 -19.14
N ILE A 203 12.82 9.14 -18.34
CA ILE A 203 12.31 7.81 -18.64
C ILE A 203 11.04 7.57 -17.83
N LEU A 204 9.97 7.14 -18.50
CA LEU A 204 8.71 6.73 -17.90
C LEU A 204 8.53 5.22 -18.08
N TYR A 205 8.43 4.49 -16.97
CA TYR A 205 8.21 3.04 -16.95
C TYR A 205 6.75 2.68 -16.75
N ALA A 206 6.06 3.40 -15.86
CA ALA A 206 4.67 3.13 -15.51
C ALA A 206 4.01 4.37 -14.88
N GLY A 207 2.68 4.39 -14.88
CA GLY A 207 1.90 5.34 -14.11
C GLY A 207 0.51 4.81 -13.80
N GLN A 208 0.02 5.05 -12.61
CA GLN A 208 -1.22 4.49 -12.11
C GLN A 208 -2.05 5.56 -11.40
N PHE A 209 -3.37 5.46 -11.56
CA PHE A 209 -4.38 6.27 -10.91
C PHE A 209 -5.40 5.33 -10.25
N GLU A 210 -5.53 5.40 -8.93
CA GLU A 210 -6.45 4.58 -8.16
C GLU A 210 -7.34 5.44 -7.27
N VAL A 211 -8.58 4.99 -7.06
CA VAL A 211 -9.45 5.58 -6.03
C VAL A 211 -8.89 5.24 -4.65
N GLY A 212 -8.90 6.23 -3.76
CA GLY A 212 -8.53 6.08 -2.37
C GLY A 212 -7.33 6.94 -1.98
N GLU A 213 -7.13 7.04 -0.67
CA GLU A 213 -6.13 7.92 -0.07
C GLU A 213 -4.73 7.32 -0.03
N PHE A 214 -4.58 6.06 -0.45
CA PHE A 214 -3.36 5.32 -0.24
C PHE A 214 -2.92 4.56 -1.47
N SER A 215 -1.61 4.51 -1.65
CA SER A 215 -0.99 3.79 -2.75
C SER A 215 -0.98 2.31 -2.48
N SER A 216 -1.49 1.54 -3.44
CA SER A 216 -1.23 0.11 -3.48
C SER A 216 -0.05 -0.22 -4.39
N SER A 217 0.35 -1.49 -4.43
CA SER A 217 1.33 -1.97 -5.41
C SER A 217 0.89 -1.64 -6.83
N LEU A 218 1.86 -1.47 -7.73
CA LEU A 218 1.56 -1.23 -9.14
C LEU A 218 0.65 -2.33 -9.70
N ILE A 219 -0.51 -1.96 -10.24
CA ILE A 219 -1.39 -2.84 -10.98
C ILE A 219 -0.72 -3.12 -12.31
N TYR A 220 -0.43 -4.39 -12.57
CA TYR A 220 0.12 -4.81 -13.86
C TYR A 220 -1.00 -4.82 -14.90
N ASN A 221 -0.96 -3.86 -15.81
CA ASN A 221 -1.91 -3.73 -16.90
C ASN A 221 -1.24 -3.05 -18.08
N ASP A 222 -1.05 -3.80 -19.15
CA ASP A 222 -0.42 -3.32 -20.39
C ASP A 222 -1.43 -3.05 -21.51
N ALA A 223 -2.73 -3.21 -21.23
CA ALA A 223 -3.85 -3.03 -22.15
C ALA A 223 -4.60 -1.72 -21.89
N SER A 224 -5.38 -1.26 -22.87
CA SER A 224 -6.30 -0.12 -22.69
C SER A 224 -7.53 -0.55 -21.88
N GLY A 225 -7.87 0.19 -20.83
CA GLY A 225 -9.04 -0.07 -19.98
C GLY A 225 -8.68 -0.39 -18.54
N SER A 226 -9.63 -0.19 -17.62
CA SER A 226 -9.42 -0.40 -16.20
C SER A 226 -9.28 -1.89 -15.85
N VAL A 227 -8.38 -2.19 -14.92
CA VAL A 227 -8.14 -3.54 -14.41
C VAL A 227 -8.16 -3.50 -12.89
N THR A 228 -8.83 -4.49 -12.29
CA THR A 228 -8.86 -4.67 -10.84
C THR A 228 -7.87 -5.75 -10.44
N ARG A 229 -6.91 -5.40 -9.58
CA ARG A 229 -6.10 -6.36 -8.84
C ARG A 229 -6.94 -6.95 -7.71
N PRO A 230 -7.15 -8.28 -7.65
CA PRO A 230 -7.87 -8.91 -6.56
C PRO A 230 -7.15 -8.80 -5.22
N ALA A 231 -7.92 -8.86 -4.13
CA ALA A 231 -7.38 -8.83 -2.78
C ALA A 231 -6.54 -10.08 -2.45
N ASP A 232 -5.50 -9.89 -1.64
CA ASP A 232 -4.81 -11.00 -1.00
C ASP A 232 -5.70 -11.64 0.08
N LYS A 233 -5.64 -12.97 0.19
CA LYS A 233 -6.26 -13.72 1.28
C LYS A 233 -5.21 -14.59 1.93
N ALA A 234 -4.79 -14.20 3.13
CA ALA A 234 -3.92 -15.00 3.97
C ALA A 234 -4.67 -15.36 5.25
N GLN A 235 -4.72 -16.65 5.55
CA GLN A 235 -5.37 -17.21 6.73
C GLN A 235 -4.38 -18.13 7.44
N LEU A 236 -4.37 -18.12 8.77
CA LEU A 236 -3.62 -19.12 9.53
C LEU A 236 -4.21 -20.51 9.24
N THR A 237 -3.37 -21.50 8.95
CA THR A 237 -3.85 -22.88 8.83
C THR A 237 -4.48 -23.33 10.15
N GLU A 238 -5.40 -24.30 10.09
CA GLU A 238 -6.12 -24.77 11.27
C GLU A 238 -5.20 -25.19 12.45
N PRO A 239 -4.08 -25.91 12.25
CA PRO A 239 -3.17 -26.23 13.35
C PRO A 239 -2.59 -24.99 14.04
N VAL A 240 -2.35 -23.91 13.29
CA VAL A 240 -1.81 -22.66 13.84
C VAL A 240 -2.92 -21.84 14.49
N ALA A 241 -4.10 -21.72 13.86
CA ALA A 241 -5.26 -21.05 14.44
C ALA A 241 -5.71 -21.71 15.75
N ALA A 242 -5.61 -23.04 15.86
CA ALA A 242 -5.90 -23.79 17.07
C ALA A 242 -5.07 -23.39 18.29
N LEU A 243 -3.87 -22.81 18.09
CA LEU A 243 -3.06 -22.27 19.20
C LEU A 243 -3.72 -21.05 19.85
N LEU A 244 -4.52 -20.29 19.10
CA LEU A 244 -5.27 -19.12 19.59
C LEU A 244 -6.52 -19.52 20.39
N ARG A 245 -6.99 -20.76 20.27
CA ARG A 245 -8.13 -21.30 21.02
C ARG A 245 -7.76 -21.85 22.41
N ARG A 246 -6.51 -21.69 22.85
CA ARG A 246 -6.10 -22.07 24.20
C ARG A 246 -6.74 -21.15 25.23
N ASP A 247 -6.95 -21.67 26.44
CA ASP A 247 -7.46 -20.90 27.57
C ASP A 247 -6.59 -19.68 27.85
N GLU A 248 -5.30 -19.80 27.61
CA GLU A 248 -4.36 -18.70 27.71
C GLU A 248 -3.49 -18.65 26.47
N VAL A 249 -3.38 -17.46 25.88
CA VAL A 249 -2.60 -17.26 24.66
C VAL A 249 -2.07 -15.84 24.58
N SER A 250 -0.92 -15.69 23.92
CA SER A 250 -0.37 -14.39 23.54
C SER A 250 -0.04 -14.38 22.06
N LEU A 251 -0.34 -13.27 21.39
CA LEU A 251 -0.09 -12.99 19.98
C LEU A 251 0.80 -11.76 19.88
N LEU A 252 1.90 -11.86 19.15
CA LEU A 252 2.70 -10.72 18.69
C LEU A 252 2.51 -10.56 17.20
N VAL A 253 2.30 -9.32 16.77
CA VAL A 253 2.30 -8.89 15.38
C VAL A 253 3.27 -7.73 15.24
N GLN A 254 4.19 -7.83 14.29
CA GLN A 254 5.09 -6.74 13.90
C GLN A 254 4.94 -6.50 12.41
N GLY A 255 5.00 -5.23 12.02
CA GLY A 255 4.84 -4.83 10.64
C GLY A 255 4.90 -3.32 10.48
N GLN A 256 4.49 -2.86 9.31
CA GLN A 256 4.41 -1.44 8.97
C GLN A 256 3.46 -1.18 7.80
N GLY A 257 3.15 0.09 7.57
CA GLY A 257 2.36 0.55 6.42
C GLY A 257 0.87 0.25 6.52
N PHE A 258 0.42 -0.36 7.64
CA PHE A 258 -0.98 -0.71 7.82
C PHE A 258 -1.87 0.51 7.94
N GLN A 259 -3.03 0.43 7.30
CA GLN A 259 -4.04 1.48 7.27
C GLN A 259 -5.40 0.90 6.87
N GLY A 260 -6.47 1.68 6.91
CA GLY A 260 -7.81 1.30 6.50
C GLY A 260 -8.83 1.46 7.63
N GLU A 261 -9.90 2.21 7.36
CA GLU A 261 -10.97 2.46 8.31
C GLU A 261 -11.64 1.15 8.77
N GLY A 262 -11.60 0.89 10.08
CA GLY A 262 -12.08 -0.39 10.61
C GLY A 262 -11.33 -1.61 10.08
N GLY A 263 -10.15 -1.43 9.48
CA GLY A 263 -9.32 -2.50 8.95
C GLY A 263 -8.85 -3.47 10.03
N ARG A 264 -8.50 -4.69 9.61
CA ARG A 264 -8.08 -5.78 10.51
C ARG A 264 -6.64 -6.13 10.20
N ILE A 265 -5.75 -5.87 11.16
CA ILE A 265 -4.38 -6.38 11.07
C ILE A 265 -4.44 -7.90 11.26
N VAL A 266 -5.20 -8.35 12.26
CA VAL A 266 -5.60 -9.75 12.43
C VAL A 266 -7.10 -9.79 12.72
N GLY A 267 -7.86 -10.49 11.89
CA GLY A 267 -9.32 -10.58 11.98
C GLY A 267 -9.81 -12.03 12.00
N ASP A 268 -11.11 -12.21 12.21
CA ASP A 268 -11.74 -13.53 12.15
C ASP A 268 -12.81 -13.67 11.07
N GLY A 269 -13.36 -14.88 10.89
CA GLY A 269 -14.43 -15.14 9.93
C GLY A 269 -15.74 -14.41 10.21
N SER A 270 -15.97 -13.96 11.45
CA SER A 270 -17.20 -13.30 11.89
C SER A 270 -17.12 -11.77 11.82
N SER A 271 -16.22 -11.22 11.00
CA SER A 271 -15.98 -9.77 10.86
C SER A 271 -15.47 -9.08 12.13
N ARG A 272 -14.94 -9.84 13.07
CA ARG A 272 -14.42 -9.31 14.33
C ARG A 272 -12.93 -9.10 14.21
N ARG A 273 -12.49 -8.13 15.00
CA ARG A 273 -11.09 -7.76 15.14
C ARG A 273 -10.48 -8.56 16.27
N ILE A 274 -9.39 -9.26 15.99
CA ILE A 274 -8.46 -9.70 17.02
C ILE A 274 -7.56 -8.49 17.34
N VAL A 275 -6.92 -7.93 16.32
CA VAL A 275 -6.16 -6.67 16.36
C VAL A 275 -6.40 -5.85 15.09
N GLY A 276 -6.53 -4.53 15.20
CA GLY A 276 -6.78 -3.67 14.05
C GLY A 276 -7.30 -2.28 14.43
N PHE A 277 -7.85 -1.58 13.45
CA PHE A 277 -8.24 -0.17 13.56
C PHE A 277 -9.67 0.02 14.04
N GLY A 278 -9.94 1.17 14.66
CA GLY A 278 -11.29 1.68 14.86
C GLY A 278 -11.92 2.21 13.56
N THR A 279 -13.21 2.54 13.61
CA THR A 279 -13.96 3.15 12.48
C THR A 279 -13.52 4.57 12.16
N SER A 280 -12.66 5.17 12.95
CA SER A 280 -12.01 6.44 12.61
C SER A 280 -10.51 6.28 12.47
N GLU A 281 -9.99 5.04 12.44
CA GLU A 281 -8.56 4.69 12.24
C GLU A 281 -7.59 5.67 12.94
N THR A 282 -7.96 6.10 14.15
CA THR A 282 -7.17 6.98 15.03
C THR A 282 -6.62 6.21 16.21
N ALA A 283 -7.06 4.97 16.37
CA ALA A 283 -6.69 4.09 17.46
C ALA A 283 -6.58 2.64 16.96
N ILE A 284 -5.66 1.94 17.60
CA ILE A 284 -5.46 0.50 17.47
C ILE A 284 -6.18 -0.17 18.64
N TYR A 285 -6.85 -1.27 18.34
CA TYR A 285 -7.69 -1.96 19.31
C TYR A 285 -7.42 -3.46 19.33
N ALA A 286 -7.64 -4.05 20.52
CA ALA A 286 -7.76 -5.49 20.72
C ALA A 286 -9.22 -5.89 20.99
N GLY A 287 -9.73 -6.88 20.25
CA GLY A 287 -11.14 -7.32 20.30
C GLY A 287 -12.11 -6.36 19.59
N ASN A 288 -13.38 -6.72 19.44
CA ASN A 288 -14.43 -5.91 18.82
C ASN A 288 -15.47 -5.42 19.84
N ALA A 289 -16.15 -6.32 20.55
CA ALA A 289 -17.01 -5.99 21.69
C ALA A 289 -16.17 -5.72 22.95
N ASN A 290 -16.51 -4.65 23.67
CA ASN A 290 -15.71 -4.15 24.80
C ASN A 290 -14.21 -4.07 24.42
N ALA A 291 -13.94 -3.47 23.27
CA ALA A 291 -12.57 -3.38 22.75
C ALA A 291 -11.69 -2.57 23.70
N VAL A 292 -10.41 -2.94 23.78
CA VAL A 292 -9.38 -2.17 24.49
C VAL A 292 -8.63 -1.33 23.46
N THR A 293 -8.56 -0.02 23.66
CA THR A 293 -7.66 0.85 22.90
C THR A 293 -6.24 0.62 23.39
N ILE A 294 -5.37 0.07 22.54
CA ILE A 294 -3.99 -0.32 22.91
C ILE A 294 -2.95 0.71 22.47
N GLY A 295 -3.32 1.66 21.61
CA GLY A 295 -2.45 2.73 21.15
C GLY A 295 -3.15 3.66 20.16
N GLU A 296 -2.54 4.81 19.90
CA GLU A 296 -2.95 5.73 18.85
C GLU A 296 -2.44 5.25 17.49
N ALA A 297 -3.23 5.47 16.43
CA ALA A 297 -2.87 5.08 15.07
C ALA A 297 -2.39 6.30 14.27
N ALA A 298 -1.16 6.24 13.80
CA ALA A 298 -0.71 7.05 12.67
C ALA A 298 -1.22 6.44 11.35
N ARG A 299 -1.27 7.23 10.28
CA ARG A 299 -1.72 6.79 8.96
C ARG A 299 -0.74 7.17 7.86
N PRO A 300 -0.12 6.19 7.18
CA PRO A 300 -0.06 4.77 7.54
C PRO A 300 0.66 4.53 8.88
N LEU A 301 0.51 3.34 9.48
CA LEU A 301 1.29 2.97 10.65
C LEU A 301 2.80 2.93 10.31
N PRO A 302 3.68 3.56 11.10
CA PRO A 302 5.12 3.34 11.00
C PRO A 302 5.46 1.89 11.40
N ALA A 303 6.75 1.53 11.38
CA ALA A 303 7.18 0.27 11.96
C ALA A 303 6.67 0.11 13.40
N PHE A 304 6.03 -1.03 13.70
CA PHE A 304 5.37 -1.26 14.97
C PHE A 304 5.53 -2.67 15.51
N GLY A 305 5.25 -2.82 16.81
CA GLY A 305 4.95 -4.08 17.47
C GLY A 305 3.67 -3.99 18.28
N ILE A 306 2.77 -4.96 18.09
CA ILE A 306 1.55 -5.13 18.88
C ILE A 306 1.62 -6.49 19.55
N ALA A 307 1.50 -6.52 20.87
CA ALA A 307 1.34 -7.77 21.62
C ALA A 307 -0.01 -7.78 22.32
N VAL A 308 -0.77 -8.87 22.16
CA VAL A 308 -2.10 -9.06 22.77
C VAL A 308 -2.14 -10.40 23.49
N ALA A 309 -2.68 -10.42 24.69
CA ALA A 309 -2.94 -11.64 25.44
C ALA A 309 -4.43 -11.81 25.71
N ASN A 310 -4.88 -13.06 25.73
CA ASN A 310 -6.23 -13.48 26.09
C ASN A 310 -6.15 -14.56 27.17
N SER A 311 -6.95 -14.41 28.23
CA SER A 311 -7.04 -15.37 29.33
C SER A 311 -8.50 -15.68 29.65
N ILE A 312 -8.84 -16.96 29.52
CA ILE A 312 -10.13 -17.54 29.89
C ILE A 312 -10.30 -17.52 31.42
N PRO A 313 -9.34 -18.01 32.23
CA PRO A 313 -9.46 -18.00 33.70
C PRO A 313 -9.78 -16.62 34.28
N ASP A 314 -9.07 -15.58 33.82
CA ASP A 314 -9.23 -14.22 34.34
C ASP A 314 -10.33 -13.42 33.61
N SER A 315 -10.93 -14.02 32.58
CA SER A 315 -11.86 -13.36 31.65
C SER A 315 -11.31 -12.02 31.13
N ALA A 316 -10.02 -11.97 30.77
CA ALA A 316 -9.34 -10.72 30.47
C ALA A 316 -8.66 -10.75 29.10
N LYS A 317 -8.63 -9.59 28.45
CA LYS A 317 -7.75 -9.30 27.33
C LYS A 317 -6.83 -8.14 27.69
N ARG A 318 -5.61 -8.25 27.20
CA ARG A 318 -4.53 -7.30 27.49
C ARG A 318 -3.82 -6.96 26.20
N GLY A 319 -3.30 -5.76 26.07
CA GLY A 319 -2.50 -5.40 24.91
C GLY A 319 -1.49 -4.30 25.21
N SER A 320 -0.42 -4.30 24.42
CA SER A 320 0.60 -3.25 24.37
C SER A 320 0.93 -2.95 22.91
N PHE A 321 1.22 -1.69 22.64
CA PHE A 321 1.64 -1.17 21.35
C PHE A 321 2.96 -0.42 21.54
N ASN A 322 4.00 -0.74 20.77
CA ASN A 322 5.29 -0.03 20.79
C ASN A 322 5.89 0.20 22.18
N SER A 323 5.84 -0.82 23.03
CA SER A 323 6.35 -0.83 24.42
C SER A 323 5.60 0.09 25.37
N GLU A 324 4.44 0.61 24.98
CA GLU A 324 3.55 1.30 25.88
C GLU A 324 3.02 0.37 26.97
N ALA A 325 2.64 0.96 28.10
CA ALA A 325 2.13 0.20 29.24
C ALA A 325 0.96 -0.71 28.84
N VAL A 326 0.91 -1.91 29.41
CA VAL A 326 -0.18 -2.85 29.12
C VAL A 326 -1.51 -2.28 29.57
N VAL A 327 -2.45 -2.23 28.65
CA VAL A 327 -3.85 -1.89 28.90
C VAL A 327 -4.69 -3.17 28.91
N SER A 328 -5.76 -3.19 29.71
CA SER A 328 -6.61 -4.38 29.84
C SER A 328 -8.04 -4.05 30.22
N ASN A 329 -8.94 -5.02 30.06
CA ASN A 329 -10.26 -5.02 30.67
C ASN A 329 -10.70 -6.44 31.05
N ALA A 330 -11.81 -6.53 31.77
CA ALA A 330 -12.39 -7.79 32.26
C ALA A 330 -13.26 -8.51 31.20
N PHE A 331 -12.90 -8.39 29.92
CA PHE A 331 -13.55 -9.14 28.84
C PHE A 331 -12.51 -9.90 28.00
N ARG A 332 -12.85 -11.11 27.58
CA ARG A 332 -12.03 -11.90 26.66
C ARG A 332 -12.01 -11.30 25.25
N LEU A 333 -11.06 -11.73 24.43
CA LEU A 333 -11.17 -11.56 22.98
C LEU A 333 -12.45 -12.26 22.50
N ASP A 334 -13.28 -11.52 21.79
CA ASP A 334 -14.58 -11.93 21.30
C ASP A 334 -14.48 -12.66 19.95
N SER A 335 -13.44 -13.47 19.76
CA SER A 335 -13.24 -14.30 18.57
C SER A 335 -13.28 -15.78 18.94
N GLY A 336 -13.88 -16.60 18.08
CA GLY A 336 -13.81 -18.06 18.19
C GLY A 336 -12.52 -18.66 17.62
N PHE A 337 -11.75 -17.86 16.87
CA PHE A 337 -10.53 -18.27 16.17
C PHE A 337 -10.70 -19.50 15.26
N GLU A 338 -11.91 -19.74 14.74
CA GLU A 338 -12.19 -20.80 13.75
C GLU A 338 -11.53 -20.47 12.41
N GLU A 339 -11.55 -19.19 12.04
CA GLU A 339 -10.83 -18.66 10.90
C GLU A 339 -10.08 -17.41 11.37
N VAL A 340 -8.77 -17.35 11.11
CA VAL A 340 -7.93 -16.22 11.52
C VAL A 340 -7.22 -15.67 10.30
N PHE A 341 -7.65 -14.49 9.87
CA PHE A 341 -7.17 -13.81 8.69
C PHE A 341 -6.09 -12.78 9.03
N LEU A 342 -5.15 -12.61 8.12
CA LEU A 342 -4.11 -11.58 8.18
C LEU A 342 -4.44 -10.44 7.21
N GLY A 343 -4.34 -9.20 7.66
CA GLY A 343 -4.61 -8.01 6.86
C GLY A 343 -6.08 -7.85 6.44
N ARG A 344 -6.99 -8.67 6.97
CA ARG A 344 -8.44 -8.60 6.73
C ARG A 344 -9.27 -9.39 7.75
N ASP A 345 -10.59 -9.37 7.60
CA ASP A 345 -11.54 -10.36 8.16
C ASP A 345 -12.32 -11.11 7.07
N GLY A 346 -13.20 -12.03 7.50
CA GLY A 346 -14.08 -12.80 6.62
C GLY A 346 -15.01 -11.95 5.75
N ALA A 347 -15.42 -10.76 6.21
CA ALA A 347 -16.28 -9.84 5.47
C ALA A 347 -15.54 -8.88 4.54
N GLY A 348 -14.20 -8.90 4.51
CA GLY A 348 -13.42 -8.06 3.61
C GLY A 348 -13.20 -6.64 4.13
N ARG A 349 -13.09 -6.45 5.46
CA ARG A 349 -12.50 -5.23 6.00
C ARG A 349 -10.98 -5.36 5.96
N PHE A 350 -10.34 -4.67 5.02
CA PHE A 350 -8.91 -4.79 4.78
C PHE A 350 -8.08 -3.83 5.64
N ALA A 351 -6.90 -4.29 6.07
CA ALA A 351 -5.82 -3.43 6.49
C ALA A 351 -4.57 -3.75 5.64
N PRO A 352 -4.43 -3.15 4.44
CA PRO A 352 -3.26 -3.40 3.60
C PRO A 352 -1.97 -2.98 4.31
N GLY A 353 -0.91 -3.76 4.20
CA GLY A 353 0.37 -3.47 4.84
C GLY A 353 1.39 -4.61 4.73
N TRP A 354 2.51 -4.45 5.42
CA TRP A 354 3.64 -5.38 5.41
C TRP A 354 3.80 -6.06 6.77
N PHE A 355 3.68 -7.38 6.82
CA PHE A 355 4.00 -8.17 8.00
C PHE A 355 5.48 -8.52 8.03
N ASP A 356 6.13 -8.16 9.14
CA ASP A 356 7.48 -8.61 9.48
C ASP A 356 7.44 -9.95 10.19
N ARG A 357 6.58 -10.05 11.20
CA ARG A 357 6.58 -11.18 12.13
C ARG A 357 5.22 -11.39 12.77
N ILE A 358 4.85 -12.66 12.91
CA ILE A 358 3.74 -13.10 13.75
C ILE A 358 4.27 -14.20 14.68
N VAL A 359 3.96 -14.11 15.98
CA VAL A 359 4.32 -15.14 16.95
C VAL A 359 3.13 -15.43 17.85
N ILE A 360 2.88 -16.71 18.08
CA ILE A 360 1.82 -17.18 18.98
C ILE A 360 2.48 -18.00 20.08
N TRP A 361 2.19 -17.65 21.33
CA TRP A 361 2.57 -18.42 22.50
C TRP A 361 1.31 -19.04 23.11
N PRO A 362 1.24 -20.37 23.30
CA PRO A 362 0.05 -21.06 23.84
C PRO A 362 -0.05 -20.93 25.37
N PHE A 363 0.28 -19.74 25.87
CA PHE A 363 0.15 -19.32 27.26
C PHE A 363 0.04 -17.79 27.30
N ARG A 364 -0.46 -17.26 28.40
CA ARG A 364 -0.55 -15.82 28.62
C ARG A 364 0.78 -15.32 29.20
N MET A 365 1.45 -14.44 28.47
CA MET A 365 2.64 -13.75 28.95
C MET A 365 2.30 -12.84 30.13
N ALA A 366 3.27 -12.64 31.03
CA ALA A 366 3.20 -11.57 32.02
C ALA A 366 3.12 -10.20 31.32
N ASP A 367 2.62 -9.18 32.01
CA ASP A 367 2.42 -7.86 31.38
C ASP A 367 3.76 -7.21 31.01
N GLU A 368 4.78 -7.40 31.85
CA GLU A 368 6.13 -6.93 31.59
C GLU A 368 6.73 -7.56 30.33
N ASP A 369 6.51 -8.87 30.14
CA ASP A 369 6.95 -9.58 28.95
C ASP A 369 6.15 -9.15 27.71
N LEU A 370 4.83 -8.97 27.86
CA LEU A 370 3.96 -8.53 26.77
C LEU A 370 4.39 -7.15 26.26
N GLN A 371 4.66 -6.22 27.17
CA GLN A 371 5.18 -4.88 26.87
C GLN A 371 6.56 -4.94 26.21
N ALA A 372 7.49 -5.72 26.77
CA ALA A 372 8.85 -5.85 26.24
C ALA A 372 8.89 -6.49 24.83
N LYS A 373 7.90 -7.31 24.47
CA LYS A 373 7.78 -7.89 23.13
C LYS A 373 7.08 -6.99 22.12
N ALA A 374 6.24 -6.04 22.56
CA ALA A 374 5.53 -5.12 21.71
C ALA A 374 6.45 -4.02 21.14
N VAL A 375 7.59 -4.37 20.55
CA VAL A 375 8.53 -3.43 19.92
C VAL A 375 8.43 -3.52 18.39
N PRO A 376 8.74 -2.44 17.64
CA PRO A 376 8.97 -2.54 16.20
C PRO A 376 9.98 -3.64 15.85
N HIS A 377 9.81 -4.30 14.71
CA HIS A 377 10.80 -5.26 14.24
C HIS A 377 12.10 -4.52 13.91
N ALA A 378 13.20 -4.96 14.50
CA ALA A 378 14.54 -4.40 14.29
C ALA A 378 15.05 -4.70 12.88
#